data_AF-A0A7K3DEI3-F1
#
_entry.id   AF-A0A7K3DEI3-F1
#
_cell.length_a   1.000
_cell.length_b   1.000
_cell.length_c   1.000
_cell.angle_alpha   90.00
_cell.angle_beta   90.00
_cell.angle_gamma   90.00
#
_symmetry.space_group_name_H-M   'P 1'
#
loop_
_entity.id
_entity.type
_entity.pdbx_description
1 polymer ?
#
loop_
_entity_poly.entity_id
_entity_poly.type
_entity_poly.pdbx_seq_one_letter_code
_entity_poly.pdbx_strand_id
1 'polypeptide(L)'
;MPTPYGNRGGMAFGAEELRVLRRALALALHPTPAPDEDVRDCLRLAESVDEAARENARLRAFLLADLARYRAALPGTVTGYLSLLADALAAGHRPGADDLSALRALRGNPRAAALLD
;
A
#
# COMPACT_ATOMS: atom_id res chain seq x y z
N MET A 1 4.06 -4.88 17.10
CA MET A 1 3.20 -4.71 18.29
C MET A 1 3.44 -3.32 18.87
N PRO A 2 2.57 -2.32 18.63
CA PRO A 2 2.67 -1.04 19.32
C PRO A 2 1.87 -1.11 20.63
N THR A 3 2.49 -0.73 21.75
CA THR A 3 1.80 -0.58 23.03
C THR A 3 1.17 0.81 23.16
N PRO A 4 0.05 0.94 23.91
CA PRO A 4 -0.69 2.19 24.03
C PRO A 4 -0.17 2.99 25.22
N TYR A 5 0.25 4.24 25.03
CA TYR A 5 0.51 5.13 26.16
C TYR A 5 -0.72 5.99 26.44
N GLY A 6 -1.42 5.59 27.50
CA GLY A 6 -2.42 6.37 28.19
C GLY A 6 -1.78 7.45 29.10
N ASN A 7 -2.58 8.49 29.29
CA ASN A 7 -2.40 9.68 30.11
C ASN A 7 -1.68 9.47 31.47
N ARG A 8 -0.35 9.75 31.53
CA ARG A 8 0.42 10.23 32.71
C ARG A 8 1.90 10.48 32.34
N GLY A 9 2.27 11.75 32.14
CA GLY A 9 3.62 12.30 32.40
C GLY A 9 4.89 11.76 31.70
N GLY A 10 4.80 10.80 30.78
CA GLY A 10 5.96 10.28 30.03
C GLY A 10 6.01 10.82 28.61
N MET A 11 7.21 11.15 28.10
CA MET A 11 7.42 11.77 26.79
C MET A 11 6.63 11.04 25.68
N ALA A 12 5.93 11.81 24.83
CA ALA A 12 5.09 11.32 23.74
C ALA A 12 5.84 10.57 22.62
N PHE A 13 7.15 10.42 22.76
CA PHE A 13 8.07 9.80 21.80
C PHE A 13 8.91 8.75 22.52
N GLY A 14 9.08 7.59 21.90
CA GLY A 14 10.02 6.57 22.34
C GLY A 14 11.47 6.96 22.00
N ALA A 15 12.41 6.13 22.45
CA ALA A 15 13.84 6.40 22.33
C ALA A 15 14.30 6.51 20.86
N GLU A 16 13.68 5.74 19.94
CA GLU A 16 14.02 5.84 18.52
C GLU A 16 13.37 7.04 17.84
N GLU A 17 12.11 7.37 18.15
CA GLU A 17 11.50 8.58 17.61
C GLU A 17 12.26 9.83 18.05
N LEU A 18 12.74 9.87 19.31
CA LEU A 18 13.59 10.96 19.81
C LEU A 18 14.96 11.01 19.12
N ARG A 19 15.56 9.87 18.78
CA ARG A 19 16.84 9.82 18.03
C ARG A 19 16.66 10.35 16.61
N VAL A 20 15.60 9.93 15.93
CA VAL A 20 15.26 10.39 14.58
C VAL A 20 14.95 11.89 14.59
N LEU A 21 14.13 12.37 15.53
CA LEU A 21 13.80 13.79 15.68
C LEU A 21 15.03 14.65 15.98
N ARG A 22 15.90 14.21 16.88
CA ARG A 22 17.16 14.91 17.20
C ARG A 22 18.07 15.01 15.97
N ARG A 23 18.17 13.96 15.17
CA ARG A 23 19.00 13.95 13.96
C ARG A 23 18.41 14.84 12.86
N ALA A 24 17.10 14.79 12.66
CA ALA A 24 16.40 15.69 11.74
C ALA A 24 16.54 17.17 12.14
N LEU A 25 16.42 17.48 13.44
CA LEU A 25 16.60 18.83 13.96
C LEU A 25 18.06 19.31 13.81
N ALA A 26 19.04 18.44 14.05
CA ALA A 26 20.45 18.77 13.84
C ALA A 26 20.76 19.09 12.37
N LEU A 27 20.18 18.35 11.42
CA LEU A 27 20.32 18.62 9.98
C LEU A 27 19.62 19.92 9.56
N ALA A 28 18.46 20.22 10.15
CA ALA A 28 17.73 21.46 9.87
C ALA A 28 18.41 22.71 10.46
N LEU A 29 19.01 22.59 11.65
CA LEU A 29 19.71 23.69 12.33
C LEU A 29 21.11 23.93 11.77
N HIS A 30 21.75 22.90 11.23
CA HIS A 30 23.07 22.98 10.62
C HIS A 30 23.06 22.27 9.27
N PRO A 31 22.62 22.95 8.20
CA PRO A 31 22.70 22.41 6.86
C PRO A 31 24.17 22.39 6.43
N THR A 32 24.88 21.34 6.85
CA THR A 32 26.20 20.98 6.33
C THR A 32 26.01 20.14 5.07
N PRO A 33 26.89 20.29 4.06
CA PRO A 33 26.90 19.36 2.93
C PRO A 33 27.00 17.94 3.46
N ALA A 34 26.11 17.06 2.99
CA ALA A 34 26.19 15.64 3.35
C ALA A 34 27.52 15.07 2.83
N PRO A 35 28.16 14.15 3.58
CA PRO A 35 29.32 13.42 3.08
C PRO A 35 29.01 12.77 1.73
N ASP A 36 29.98 12.73 0.81
CA ASP A 36 29.79 12.14 -0.51
C ASP A 36 29.31 10.67 -0.47
N GLU A 37 29.62 9.94 0.60
CA GLU A 37 29.12 8.58 0.84
C GLU A 37 27.62 8.56 1.14
N ASP A 38 27.14 9.41 2.06
CA ASP A 38 25.70 9.54 2.37
C ASP A 38 24.90 9.98 1.14
N VAL A 39 25.46 10.87 0.32
CA VAL A 39 24.84 11.29 -0.95
C VAL A 39 24.75 10.11 -1.93
N ARG A 40 25.83 9.35 -2.08
CA ARG A 40 25.86 8.14 -2.94
C ARG A 40 24.87 7.09 -2.44
N ASP A 41 24.73 6.92 -1.13
CA ASP A 41 23.77 5.98 -0.53
C ASP A 41 22.33 6.40 -0.78
N CYS A 42 22.02 7.69 -0.62
CA CYS A 42 20.71 8.24 -0.97
C CYS A 42 20.37 8.05 -2.45
N LEU A 43 21.34 8.24 -3.35
CA LEU A 43 21.14 8.01 -4.79
C LEU A 43 20.87 6.53 -5.09
N ARG A 44 21.65 5.60 -4.50
CA ARG A 44 21.42 4.16 -4.65
C ARG A 44 20.05 3.72 -4.11
N LEU A 45 19.63 4.31 -2.99
CA LEU A 45 18.30 4.06 -2.42
C LEU A 45 17.21 4.60 -3.34
N ALA A 46 17.36 5.80 -3.88
CA ALA A 46 16.40 6.39 -4.82
C ALA A 46 16.25 5.52 -6.07
N GLU A 47 17.35 5.06 -6.67
CA GLU A 47 17.33 4.11 -7.79
C GLU A 47 16.59 2.80 -7.44
N SER A 48 16.83 2.27 -6.24
CA SER A 48 16.17 1.05 -5.76
C SER A 48 14.66 1.26 -5.56
N VAL A 49 14.26 2.42 -5.05
CA VAL A 49 12.85 2.79 -4.87
C VAL A 49 12.16 2.98 -6.22
N ASP A 50 12.82 3.63 -7.17
CA ASP A 50 12.30 3.83 -8.52
C ASP A 50 12.08 2.49 -9.23
N GLU A 51 13.02 1.55 -9.10
CA GLU A 51 12.86 0.21 -9.67
C GLU A 51 11.73 -0.55 -8.99
N ALA A 52 11.62 -0.49 -7.65
CA ALA A 52 10.52 -1.09 -6.92
C ALA A 52 9.16 -0.49 -7.32
N ALA A 53 9.09 0.81 -7.59
CA ALA A 53 7.89 1.49 -8.06
C ALA A 53 7.48 1.05 -9.47
N ARG A 54 8.45 0.90 -10.39
CA ARG A 54 8.20 0.37 -11.74
C ARG A 54 7.70 -1.06 -11.70
N GLU A 55 8.31 -1.90 -10.85
CA GLU A 55 7.90 -3.29 -10.73
C GLU A 55 6.51 -3.41 -10.09
N ASN A 56 6.22 -2.60 -9.07
CA ASN A 56 4.88 -2.51 -8.51
C ASN A 56 3.84 -2.12 -9.57
N ALA A 57 4.16 -1.16 -10.44
CA ALA A 57 3.29 -0.76 -11.54
C ALA A 57 3.04 -1.91 -12.54
N ARG A 58 4.07 -2.71 -12.86
CA ARG A 58 3.92 -3.91 -13.71
C ARG A 58 3.03 -4.97 -13.07
N LEU A 59 3.27 -5.30 -11.80
CA LEU A 59 2.45 -6.25 -11.05
C LEU A 59 0.99 -5.78 -10.97
N ARG A 60 0.77 -4.48 -10.74
CA ARG A 60 -0.57 -3.88 -10.73
C ARG A 60 -1.24 -3.98 -12.10
N ALA A 61 -0.51 -3.72 -13.18
CA ALA A 61 -1.05 -3.86 -14.54
C ALA A 61 -1.47 -5.32 -14.83
N PHE A 62 -0.66 -6.29 -14.43
CA PHE A 62 -0.99 -7.71 -14.56
C PHE A 62 -2.24 -8.08 -13.75
N LEU A 63 -2.31 -7.67 -12.48
CA LEU A 63 -3.47 -7.92 -11.62
C LEU A 63 -4.76 -7.34 -12.20
N LEU A 64 -4.72 -6.12 -12.76
CA LEU A 64 -5.89 -5.49 -13.39
C LEU A 64 -6.32 -6.23 -14.65
N ALA A 65 -5.37 -6.68 -15.47
CA ALA A 65 -5.67 -7.50 -16.64
C ALA A 65 -6.31 -8.84 -16.24
N ASP A 66 -5.81 -9.45 -15.17
CA ASP A 66 -6.38 -10.67 -14.62
C ASP A 66 -7.79 -10.44 -14.08
N LEU A 67 -8.04 -9.38 -13.31
CA LEU A 67 -9.39 -9.03 -12.86
C LEU A 67 -10.36 -8.89 -14.02
N ALA A 68 -9.96 -8.19 -15.10
CA ALA A 68 -10.77 -8.07 -16.31
C ALA A 68 -11.05 -9.43 -16.96
N ARG A 69 -10.04 -10.31 -17.03
CA ARG A 69 -10.16 -11.67 -17.57
C ARG A 69 -11.11 -12.54 -16.74
N TYR A 70 -10.95 -12.55 -15.42
CA TYR A 70 -11.85 -13.27 -14.51
C TYR A 70 -13.27 -12.73 -14.62
N ARG A 71 -13.46 -11.41 -14.69
CA ARG A 71 -14.78 -10.78 -14.84
C ARG A 71 -15.46 -11.13 -16.16
N ALA A 72 -14.71 -11.15 -17.27
CA ALA A 72 -15.23 -11.52 -18.58
C ALA A 72 -15.71 -12.98 -18.68
N ALA A 73 -15.17 -13.87 -17.83
CA ALA A 73 -15.53 -15.28 -17.78
C ALA A 73 -16.63 -15.62 -16.76
N LEU A 74 -17.27 -14.59 -16.15
CA LEU A 74 -18.40 -14.81 -15.26
C LEU A 74 -19.60 -15.42 -16.02
N PRO A 75 -20.37 -16.31 -15.38
CA PRO A 75 -20.32 -16.67 -13.95
C PRO A 75 -19.34 -17.80 -13.59
N GLY A 76 -18.64 -18.40 -14.56
CA GLY A 76 -17.78 -19.58 -14.34
C GLY A 76 -16.59 -19.34 -13.40
N THR A 77 -16.25 -18.07 -13.17
CA THR A 77 -15.07 -17.62 -12.43
C THR A 77 -15.38 -16.88 -11.14
N VAL A 78 -16.63 -16.90 -10.65
CA VAL A 78 -17.08 -16.12 -9.47
C VAL A 78 -16.12 -16.24 -8.29
N THR A 79 -15.71 -17.44 -7.91
CA THR A 79 -14.79 -17.65 -6.77
C THR A 79 -13.43 -16.99 -6.99
N GLY A 80 -12.86 -17.13 -8.18
CA GLY A 80 -11.55 -16.55 -8.53
C GLY A 80 -11.63 -15.03 -8.63
N TYR A 81 -12.67 -14.50 -9.27
CA TYR A 81 -12.92 -13.06 -9.37
C TYR A 81 -13.06 -12.41 -7.99
N LEU A 82 -13.89 -12.96 -7.09
CA LEU A 82 -14.11 -12.38 -5.77
C LEU A 82 -12.88 -12.48 -4.87
N SER A 83 -12.10 -13.55 -4.96
CA SER A 83 -10.84 -13.67 -4.23
C SER A 83 -9.83 -12.63 -4.70
N LEU A 84 -9.62 -12.54 -6.01
CA LEU A 84 -8.66 -11.60 -6.58
C LEU A 84 -9.06 -10.14 -6.33
N LEU A 85 -10.35 -9.83 -6.38
CA LEU A 85 -10.86 -8.49 -6.08
C LEU A 85 -10.66 -8.13 -4.61
N ALA A 86 -10.91 -9.05 -3.68
CA ALA A 86 -10.66 -8.83 -2.25
C ALA A 86 -9.18 -8.52 -1.98
N ASP A 87 -8.27 -9.30 -2.56
CA ASP A 87 -6.83 -9.08 -2.42
C ASP A 87 -6.41 -7.73 -3.01
N ALA A 88 -6.97 -7.36 -4.17
CA ALA A 88 -6.74 -6.07 -4.80
C ALA A 88 -7.19 -4.90 -3.91
N LEU A 89 -8.38 -5.00 -3.31
CA LEU A 89 -8.93 -3.98 -2.41
C LEU A 89 -8.08 -3.82 -1.15
N ALA A 90 -7.62 -4.93 -0.55
CA ALA A 90 -6.69 -4.90 0.57
C ALA A 90 -5.36 -4.21 0.22
N ALA A 91 -4.93 -4.30 -1.03
CA ALA A 91 -3.77 -3.59 -1.58
C ALA A 91 -4.05 -2.13 -2.01
N GLY A 92 -5.24 -1.60 -1.73
CA GLY A 92 -5.63 -0.21 -2.03
C GLY A 92 -6.11 0.02 -3.46
N HIS A 93 -6.49 -1.03 -4.20
CA HIS A 93 -7.25 -0.88 -5.44
C HIS A 93 -8.59 -0.20 -5.16
N ARG A 94 -9.03 0.65 -6.10
CA ARG A 94 -10.37 1.25 -6.05
C ARG A 94 -11.21 0.60 -7.15
N PRO A 95 -12.35 -0.03 -6.82
CA PRO A 95 -13.15 -0.77 -7.79
C PRO A 95 -13.75 0.17 -8.83
N GLY A 96 -13.70 -0.23 -10.09
CA GLY A 96 -14.29 0.51 -11.21
C GLY A 96 -15.79 0.26 -11.36
N ALA A 97 -16.41 0.97 -12.31
CA ALA A 97 -17.84 0.81 -12.61
C ALA A 97 -18.21 -0.64 -12.97
N ASP A 98 -17.36 -1.30 -13.75
CA ASP A 98 -17.56 -2.69 -14.14
C ASP A 98 -17.44 -3.66 -12.96
N ASP A 99 -16.53 -3.39 -12.02
CA ASP A 99 -16.37 -4.22 -10.81
C ASP A 99 -17.61 -4.11 -9.93
N LEU A 100 -18.11 -2.88 -9.74
CA LEU A 100 -19.34 -2.61 -9.01
C LEU A 100 -20.56 -3.22 -9.70
N SER A 101 -20.61 -3.20 -11.05
CA SER A 101 -21.65 -3.86 -11.82
C SER A 101 -21.65 -5.36 -11.60
N ALA A 102 -20.47 -6.00 -11.70
CA ALA A 102 -20.31 -7.43 -11.45
C ALA A 102 -20.67 -7.81 -10.01
N LEU A 103 -20.22 -7.04 -9.01
CA LEU A 103 -20.57 -7.27 -7.60
C LEU A 103 -22.08 -7.16 -7.36
N ARG A 104 -22.76 -6.18 -7.96
CA ARG A 104 -24.23 -6.03 -7.85
C ARG A 104 -24.96 -7.19 -8.51
N ALA A 105 -24.51 -7.65 -9.68
CA ALA A 105 -25.07 -8.83 -10.35
C ALA A 105 -24.89 -10.10 -9.50
N LEU A 106 -23.84 -10.16 -8.70
CA LEU A 106 -23.52 -11.26 -7.79
C LEU A 106 -24.03 -11.05 -6.35
N ARG A 107 -24.91 -10.07 -6.07
CA ARG A 107 -25.34 -9.72 -4.71
C ARG A 107 -25.94 -10.88 -3.90
N GLY A 108 -26.48 -11.90 -4.54
CA GLY A 108 -26.94 -13.13 -3.86
C GLY A 108 -25.81 -13.97 -3.27
N ASN A 109 -24.55 -13.71 -3.64
CA ASN A 109 -23.37 -14.34 -3.07
C ASN A 109 -22.90 -13.54 -1.83
N PRO A 110 -22.73 -14.18 -0.66
CA PRO A 110 -22.38 -13.48 0.58
C PRO A 110 -21.02 -12.79 0.51
N ARG A 111 -20.04 -13.33 -0.24
CA ARG A 111 -18.74 -12.67 -0.44
C ARG A 111 -18.86 -11.43 -1.30
N ALA A 112 -19.68 -11.47 -2.35
CA ALA A 112 -19.90 -10.28 -3.19
C ALA A 112 -20.64 -9.19 -2.42
N ALA A 113 -21.62 -9.56 -1.58
CA ALA A 113 -22.33 -8.63 -0.70
C ALA A 113 -21.36 -7.96 0.29
N ALA A 114 -20.50 -8.73 0.96
CA ALA A 114 -19.52 -8.21 1.91
C ALA A 114 -18.48 -7.24 1.29
N LEU A 115 -18.23 -7.35 -0.03
CA LEU A 115 -17.36 -6.42 -0.75
C LEU A 115 -18.05 -5.12 -1.18
N LEU A 116 -19.38 -5.02 -1.02
CA LEU A 116 -20.18 -3.83 -1.32
C LEU A 116 -20.49 -2.98 -0.07
N ASP A 117 -20.27 -3.52 1.12
CA ASP A 117 -20.52 -2.87 2.42
C ASP A 117 -19.29 -2.06 2.87
#